data_AF-A0A498G5T5-F1
#
_entry.id   AF-A0A498G5T5-F1
#
_cell.length_a   1.000
_cell.length_b   1.000
_cell.length_c   1.000
_cell.angle_alpha   90.00
_cell.angle_beta   90.00
_cell.angle_gamma   90.00
#
_symmetry.space_group_name_H-M   'P 1'
#
loop_
_entity.id
_entity.type
_entity.pdbx_description
1 polymer ?
#
loop_
_entity_poly.entity_id
_entity_poly.type
_entity_poly.pdbx_seq_one_letter_code
_entity_poly.pdbx_strand_id
1 'polypeptide(L)'
;MSETLDEDLYQRTLRLLEPGDIELVGAIVHTDLAGQEDLEMHELTVDINDVISEHAEKGETYIYAGNDTDEFASNQFQGLTLDGEEFVWECQQLLREGAFDLVFYYEAGPEQETLANDLAALDHVERVTTVP
;
A
#
# COMPACT_ATOMS: atom_id res chain seq x y z
N MET A 1 18.72 37.68 -2.88
CA MET A 1 18.09 37.16 -1.63
C MET A 1 16.64 36.75 -1.87
N SER A 2 15.80 37.56 -2.55
CA SER A 2 14.45 37.12 -2.98
C SER A 2 14.51 36.16 -4.18
N GLU A 3 15.30 36.49 -5.21
CA GLU A 3 15.40 35.68 -6.44
C GLU A 3 15.83 34.23 -6.17
N THR A 4 16.75 34.02 -5.23
CA THR A 4 17.24 32.70 -4.83
C THR A 4 16.19 31.88 -4.05
N LEU A 5 15.30 32.55 -3.32
CA LEU A 5 14.20 31.89 -2.58
C LEU A 5 13.05 31.51 -3.54
N ASP A 6 12.75 32.39 -4.49
CA ASP A 6 11.76 32.13 -5.55
C ASP A 6 12.21 30.99 -6.48
N GLU A 7 13.49 30.92 -6.81
CA GLU A 7 14.07 29.83 -7.59
C GLU A 7 14.00 28.47 -6.86
N ASP A 8 14.31 28.44 -5.56
CA ASP A 8 14.20 27.23 -4.72
C ASP A 8 12.74 26.73 -4.61
N LEU A 9 11.79 27.65 -4.45
CA LEU A 9 10.36 27.32 -4.42
C LEU A 9 9.89 26.78 -5.79
N TYR A 10 10.35 27.38 -6.88
CA TYR A 10 10.04 26.94 -8.23
C TYR A 10 10.62 25.53 -8.51
N GLN A 11 11.88 25.27 -8.15
CA GLN A 11 12.51 23.96 -8.30
C GLN A 11 11.84 22.88 -7.44
N ARG A 12 11.45 23.21 -6.20
CA ARG A 12 10.64 22.30 -5.36
C ARG A 12 9.30 21.99 -6.02
N THR A 13 8.65 23.00 -6.59
CA THR A 13 7.37 22.82 -7.29
C THR A 13 7.53 21.95 -8.53
N LEU A 14 8.61 22.12 -9.29
CA LEU A 14 8.91 21.27 -10.45
C LEU A 14 9.17 19.82 -10.04
N ARG A 15 9.86 19.60 -8.91
CA ARG A 15 10.10 18.25 -8.38
C ARG A 15 8.81 17.53 -7.96
N LEU A 16 7.76 18.26 -7.58
CA LEU A 16 6.43 17.67 -7.33
C LEU A 16 5.76 17.15 -8.62
N LEU A 17 6.25 17.53 -9.80
CA LEU A 17 5.75 17.10 -11.10
C LEU A 17 6.63 16.02 -11.73
N GLU A 18 7.79 15.73 -11.15
CA GLU A 18 8.64 14.64 -11.58
C GLU A 18 7.96 13.33 -11.15
N PRO A 19 7.82 12.35 -12.07
CA PRO A 19 7.40 11.00 -11.69
C PRO A 19 8.31 10.49 -10.57
N GLY A 20 7.72 9.79 -9.58
CA GLY A 20 8.50 9.19 -8.51
C GLY A 20 9.57 8.23 -9.06
N ASP A 21 10.58 7.93 -8.23
CA ASP A 21 11.70 7.06 -8.62
C ASP A 21 11.27 5.62 -8.92
N ILE A 22 10.05 5.23 -8.50
CA ILE A 22 9.46 3.92 -8.71
C ILE A 22 8.09 4.06 -9.39
N GLU A 23 7.82 3.18 -10.34
CA GLU A 23 6.49 3.01 -10.92
C GLU A 23 5.64 2.22 -9.93
N LEU A 24 4.49 2.76 -9.53
CA LEU A 24 3.58 2.13 -8.60
C LEU A 24 2.33 1.69 -9.33
N VAL A 25 1.89 0.48 -9.02
CA VAL A 25 0.58 -0.04 -9.40
C VAL A 25 -0.18 -0.42 -8.14
N GLY A 26 -1.43 -0.86 -8.25
CA GLY A 26 -2.22 -1.18 -7.06
C GLY A 26 -3.32 -2.23 -7.26
N ALA A 27 -3.92 -2.59 -6.14
CA ALA A 27 -5.09 -3.44 -6.07
C ALA A 27 -6.04 -2.95 -4.96
N ILE A 28 -7.33 -2.97 -5.25
CA ILE A 28 -8.39 -2.76 -4.26
C ILE A 28 -8.96 -4.12 -3.90
N VAL A 29 -8.80 -4.52 -2.65
CA VAL A 29 -9.35 -5.76 -2.08
C VAL A 29 -10.66 -5.41 -1.38
N HIS A 30 -11.76 -5.87 -1.96
CA HIS A 30 -13.11 -5.70 -1.41
C HIS A 30 -13.40 -6.86 -0.46
N THR A 31 -13.82 -6.56 0.77
CA THR A 31 -14.01 -7.55 1.83
C THR A 31 -15.46 -7.60 2.31
N ASP A 32 -15.82 -8.68 3.00
CA ASP A 32 -17.09 -8.80 3.72
C ASP A 32 -17.00 -8.36 5.20
N LEU A 33 -15.84 -7.85 5.63
CA LEU A 33 -15.52 -7.51 7.01
C LEU A 33 -16.11 -6.16 7.41
N ALA A 34 -16.90 -6.16 8.49
CA ALA A 34 -17.49 -4.96 9.06
C ALA A 34 -16.51 -4.23 9.99
N GLY A 35 -16.81 -2.96 10.31
CA GLY A 35 -15.97 -2.09 11.13
C GLY A 35 -15.67 -2.57 12.57
N GLN A 36 -16.34 -3.63 13.03
CA GLN A 36 -16.15 -4.25 14.35
C GLN A 36 -15.27 -5.52 14.29
N GLU A 37 -14.89 -5.94 13.08
CA GLU A 37 -14.03 -7.08 12.77
C GLU A 37 -12.62 -6.56 12.47
N ASP A 38 -12.13 -5.66 13.33
CA ASP A 38 -10.82 -5.01 13.16
C ASP A 38 -9.66 -6.00 13.31
N LEU A 39 -9.84 -7.05 14.10
CA LEU A 39 -8.86 -8.12 14.26
C LEU A 39 -8.74 -8.95 12.99
N GLU A 40 -9.86 -9.43 12.45
CA GLU A 40 -9.92 -10.20 11.21
C GLU A 40 -9.39 -9.39 10.02
N MET A 41 -9.70 -8.09 10.00
CA MET A 41 -9.18 -7.16 8.99
C MET A 41 -7.65 -7.00 9.10
N HIS A 42 -7.11 -6.96 10.33
CA HIS A 42 -5.67 -6.94 10.53
C HIS A 42 -5.01 -8.26 10.12
N GLU A 43 -5.60 -9.40 10.46
CA GLU A 43 -5.13 -10.73 10.05
C GLU A 43 -5.10 -10.84 8.51
N LEU A 44 -6.16 -10.40 7.82
CA LEU A 44 -6.18 -10.33 6.36
C LEU A 44 -5.09 -9.40 5.81
N THR A 45 -4.79 -8.28 6.49
CA THR A 45 -3.69 -7.40 6.09
C THR A 45 -2.32 -8.10 6.18
N VAL A 46 -2.14 -8.98 7.17
CA VAL A 46 -0.94 -9.84 7.30
C VAL A 46 -0.89 -10.86 6.16
N ASP A 47 -1.99 -11.54 5.86
CA ASP A 47 -2.02 -12.51 4.77
C ASP A 47 -1.75 -11.86 3.40
N ILE A 48 -2.29 -10.67 3.17
CA ILE A 48 -2.03 -9.89 1.95
C ILE A 48 -0.57 -9.47 1.87
N ASN A 49 0.07 -9.10 3.00
CA ASN A 49 1.50 -8.81 3.04
C ASN A 49 2.30 -9.99 2.50
N ASP A 50 2.01 -11.20 2.98
CA ASP A 50 2.75 -12.39 2.59
C ASP A 50 2.62 -12.67 1.08
N VAL A 51 1.40 -12.54 0.53
CA VAL A 51 1.16 -12.67 -0.92
C VAL A 51 1.93 -11.62 -1.71
N ILE A 52 1.80 -10.33 -1.39
CA ILE A 52 2.46 -9.27 -2.16
C ILE A 52 3.98 -9.42 -2.07
N SER A 53 4.52 -9.76 -0.89
CA SER A 53 5.96 -9.94 -0.69
C SER A 53 6.53 -11.12 -1.46
N GLU A 54 5.80 -12.24 -1.54
CA GLU A 54 6.19 -13.38 -2.37
C GLU A 54 6.29 -12.99 -3.85
N HIS A 55 5.29 -12.27 -4.36
CA HIS A 55 5.25 -11.79 -5.74
C HIS A 55 6.27 -10.68 -6.04
N ALA A 56 6.65 -9.88 -5.06
CA ALA A 56 7.65 -8.82 -5.19
C ALA A 56 9.09 -9.37 -5.23
N GLU A 57 9.30 -10.64 -4.86
CA GLU A 57 10.62 -11.29 -4.78
C GLU A 57 11.63 -10.54 -3.87
N LYS A 58 11.15 -9.76 -2.91
CA LYS A 58 11.98 -8.92 -2.01
C LYS A 58 12.38 -9.58 -0.69
N GLY A 59 12.00 -10.85 -0.48
CA GLY A 59 12.35 -11.62 0.72
C GLY A 59 11.39 -11.42 1.89
N GLU A 60 11.88 -11.56 3.11
CA GLU A 60 11.06 -11.41 4.33
C GLU A 60 10.67 -9.94 4.55
N THR A 61 9.41 -9.69 4.92
CA THR A 61 8.88 -8.35 5.17
C THR A 61 8.20 -8.25 6.53
N TYR A 62 7.98 -7.01 6.98
CA TYR A 62 7.16 -6.70 8.14
C TYR A 62 6.21 -5.54 7.84
N ILE A 63 5.12 -5.46 8.62
CA ILE A 63 4.15 -4.37 8.53
C ILE A 63 4.57 -3.23 9.46
N TYR A 64 4.84 -2.07 8.90
CA TYR A 64 5.05 -0.82 9.60
C TYR A 64 3.75 -0.01 9.67
N ALA A 65 3.37 0.40 10.88
CA ALA A 65 2.10 1.09 11.12
C ALA A 65 2.19 2.62 11.11
N GLY A 66 3.39 3.22 11.17
CA GLY A 66 3.59 4.68 11.03
C GLY A 66 2.92 5.60 12.07
N ASN A 67 2.13 5.04 12.99
CA ASN A 67 1.21 5.77 13.89
C ASN A 67 1.88 6.70 14.91
N ASP A 68 3.21 6.67 15.01
CA ASP A 68 4.02 7.54 15.85
C ASP A 68 4.54 8.79 15.12
N THR A 69 4.18 8.97 13.84
CA THR A 69 4.60 10.09 12.99
C THR A 69 3.40 10.83 12.39
N ASP A 70 3.62 12.06 11.90
CA ASP A 70 2.60 12.82 11.14
C ASP A 70 2.56 12.44 9.65
N GLU A 71 3.40 11.50 9.22
CA GLU A 71 3.54 11.08 7.82
C GLU A 71 2.46 10.06 7.41
N PHE A 72 1.86 9.37 8.38
CA PHE A 72 0.85 8.34 8.16
C PHE A 72 -0.50 8.72 8.77
N ALA A 73 -1.57 8.43 8.03
CA ALA A 73 -2.90 8.38 8.62
C ALA A 73 -3.07 7.12 9.48
N SER A 74 -3.96 7.15 10.47
CA SER A 74 -4.15 6.02 11.41
C SER A 74 -4.65 4.72 10.78
N ASN A 75 -5.07 4.78 9.51
CA ASN A 75 -5.56 3.66 8.72
C ASN A 75 -4.60 3.31 7.56
N GLN A 76 -3.37 3.81 7.61
CA GLN A 76 -2.30 3.53 6.64
C GLN A 76 -1.24 2.61 7.24
N PHE A 77 -0.73 1.70 6.42
CA PHE A 77 0.32 0.76 6.78
C PHE A 77 1.25 0.55 5.58
N GLN A 78 2.49 0.15 5.84
CA GLN A 78 3.46 -0.21 4.80
C GLN A 78 4.06 -1.59 5.05
N GLY A 79 4.30 -2.32 3.97
CA GLY A 79 5.19 -3.47 3.96
C GLY A 79 6.60 -3.03 3.62
N LEU A 80 7.54 -3.33 4.51
CA LEU A 80 8.97 -3.03 4.35
C LEU A 80 9.78 -4.32 4.41
N THR A 81 10.87 -4.40 3.65
CA THR A 81 11.81 -5.53 3.75
C THR A 81 12.45 -5.56 5.13
N LEU A 82 12.63 -6.76 5.68
CA LEU A 82 13.32 -6.94 6.94
C LEU A 82 14.81 -6.57 6.80
N ASP A 83 15.39 -6.84 5.64
CA ASP A 83 16.75 -6.45 5.30
C ASP A 83 16.74 -5.09 4.60
N GLY A 84 16.96 -4.02 5.37
CA GLY A 84 17.16 -2.67 4.83
C GLY A 84 15.92 -1.77 4.74
N GLU A 85 14.75 -2.22 5.22
CA GLU A 85 13.52 -1.41 5.29
C GLU A 85 13.10 -0.84 3.93
N GLU A 86 13.33 -1.58 2.84
CA GLU A 86 12.97 -1.17 1.50
C GLU A 86 11.47 -1.28 1.27
N PHE A 87 10.91 -0.32 0.53
CA PHE A 87 9.49 -0.29 0.22
C PHE A 87 9.04 -1.52 -0.58
N VAL A 88 7.95 -2.16 -0.14
CA VAL A 88 7.29 -3.25 -0.86
C VAL A 88 5.88 -2.84 -1.27
N TRP A 89 5.10 -2.36 -0.30
CA TRP A 89 3.74 -1.89 -0.52
C TRP A 89 3.30 -0.86 0.53
N GLU A 90 2.26 -0.09 0.21
CA GLU A 90 1.50 0.73 1.15
C GLU A 90 0.01 0.39 1.04
N CYS A 91 -0.72 0.39 2.14
CA CYS A 91 -2.16 0.21 2.14
C CYS A 91 -2.91 1.31 2.87
N GLN A 92 -4.17 1.47 2.49
CA GLN A 92 -5.19 2.24 3.17
C GLN A 92 -6.41 1.38 3.44
N GLN A 93 -6.82 1.31 4.70
CA GLN A 93 -8.01 0.57 5.13
C GLN A 93 -9.20 1.53 5.19
N LEU A 94 -10.23 1.28 4.38
CA LEU A 94 -11.34 2.20 4.19
C LEU A 94 -12.67 1.53 4.54
N LEU A 95 -13.29 1.93 5.64
CA LEU A 95 -14.64 1.46 5.98
C LEU A 95 -15.69 2.24 5.18
N ARG A 96 -16.35 1.57 4.23
CA ARG A 96 -17.35 2.16 3.33
C ARG A 96 -18.57 1.25 3.24
N GLU A 97 -19.76 1.85 3.26
CA GLU A 97 -21.03 1.11 3.14
C GLU A 97 -21.22 -0.03 4.16
N GLY A 98 -20.44 -0.04 5.25
CA GLY A 98 -20.49 -1.05 6.31
C GLY A 98 -19.40 -2.11 6.25
N ALA A 99 -18.59 -2.16 5.18
CA ALA A 99 -17.49 -3.12 5.02
C ALA A 99 -16.15 -2.44 4.68
N PHE A 100 -15.04 -3.14 4.88
CA PHE A 100 -13.71 -2.62 4.55
C PHE A 100 -13.36 -2.84 3.07
N ASP A 101 -12.90 -1.77 2.42
CA ASP A 101 -12.08 -1.83 1.21
C ASP A 101 -10.62 -1.60 1.62
N LEU A 102 -9.74 -2.52 1.27
CA LEU A 102 -8.30 -2.40 1.52
C LEU A 102 -7.62 -2.03 0.20
N VAL A 103 -7.06 -0.82 0.15
CA VAL A 103 -6.41 -0.28 -1.06
C VAL A 103 -4.92 -0.43 -0.91
N PHE A 104 -4.29 -1.25 -1.75
CA PHE A 104 -2.85 -1.48 -1.77
C PHE A 104 -2.20 -0.84 -2.99
N TYR A 105 -1.03 -0.26 -2.79
CA TYR A 105 -0.11 0.17 -3.84
C TYR A 105 1.24 -0.50 -3.62
N TYR A 106 1.89 -0.93 -4.69
CA TYR A 106 3.17 -1.64 -4.65
C TYR A 106 3.99 -1.32 -5.89
N GLU A 107 5.29 -1.57 -5.83
CA GLU A 107 6.19 -1.36 -6.96
C GLU A 107 5.78 -2.23 -8.15
N ALA A 108 5.74 -1.64 -9.34
CA ALA A 108 5.48 -2.35 -10.58
C ALA A 108 6.57 -3.40 -10.83
N GLY A 109 6.15 -4.62 -11.15
CA GLY A 109 7.05 -5.76 -11.27
C GLY A 109 6.29 -7.09 -11.21
N PRO A 110 5.50 -7.31 -10.15
CA PRO A 110 4.60 -8.45 -10.06
C PRO A 110 3.67 -8.57 -11.27
N GLU A 111 3.36 -9.81 -11.67
CA GLU A 111 2.33 -10.07 -12.67
C GLU A 111 0.95 -9.87 -12.02
N GLN A 112 0.32 -8.74 -12.33
CA GLN A 112 -0.90 -8.28 -11.66
C GLN A 112 -2.05 -9.29 -11.70
N GLU A 113 -2.22 -10.04 -12.80
CA GLU A 113 -3.35 -10.97 -12.90
C GLU A 113 -3.19 -12.13 -11.93
N THR A 114 -1.99 -12.71 -11.83
CA THR A 114 -1.66 -13.79 -10.90
C THR A 114 -1.73 -13.30 -9.47
N LEU A 115 -1.12 -12.15 -9.15
CA LEU A 115 -1.20 -11.54 -7.83
C LEU A 115 -2.67 -11.29 -7.43
N ALA A 116 -3.49 -10.74 -8.32
CA ALA A 116 -4.90 -10.50 -8.03
C ALA A 116 -5.71 -11.78 -7.81
N ASN A 117 -5.38 -12.86 -8.52
CA ASN A 117 -6.01 -14.17 -8.32
C ASN A 117 -5.64 -14.77 -6.96
N ASP A 118 -4.38 -14.65 -6.54
CA ASP A 118 -3.92 -15.15 -5.24
C ASP A 118 -4.55 -14.34 -4.09
N LEU A 119 -4.64 -13.02 -4.22
CA LEU A 119 -5.37 -12.16 -3.28
C LEU A 119 -6.86 -12.53 -3.22
N ALA A 120 -7.50 -12.79 -4.35
CA ALA A 120 -8.91 -13.17 -4.41
C ALA A 120 -9.20 -14.57 -3.81
N ALA A 121 -8.17 -15.38 -3.58
CA ALA A 121 -8.29 -16.70 -2.96
C ALA A 121 -8.19 -16.67 -1.43
N LEU A 122 -7.83 -15.53 -0.84
CA LEU A 122 -7.78 -15.35 0.62
C LEU A 122 -9.19 -15.36 1.22
N ASP A 123 -9.27 -15.77 2.49
CA ASP A 123 -10.51 -15.68 3.25
C ASP A 123 -10.95 -14.20 3.37
N HIS A 124 -12.26 -13.97 3.48
CA HIS A 124 -12.88 -12.64 3.59
C HIS A 124 -12.75 -11.72 2.36
N VAL A 125 -12.12 -12.17 1.27
CA VAL A 125 -12.04 -11.41 0.02
C VAL A 125 -13.21 -11.75 -0.89
N GLU A 126 -14.06 -10.76 -1.18
CA GLU A 126 -15.16 -10.92 -2.15
C GLU A 126 -14.69 -10.72 -3.58
N ARG A 127 -13.77 -9.75 -3.79
CA ARG A 127 -13.32 -9.35 -5.12
C ARG A 127 -12.04 -8.51 -5.04
N VAL A 128 -11.19 -8.62 -6.07
CA VAL A 128 -10.04 -7.75 -6.26
C VAL A 128 -10.22 -6.89 -7.52
N THR A 129 -9.84 -5.62 -7.45
CA THR A 129 -9.77 -4.71 -8.60
C THR A 129 -8.34 -4.24 -8.80
N THR A 130 -7.69 -4.59 -9.91
CA THR A 130 -6.35 -4.07 -10.21
C THR A 130 -6.40 -2.64 -10.72
N VAL A 131 -5.37 -1.87 -10.39
CA VAL A 131 -5.20 -0.47 -10.77
C VAL A 131 -3.80 -0.32 -11.38
N PRO A 132 -3.69 0.15 -12.64
CA PRO A 132 -2.41 0.43 -13.27
C PRO A 132 -1.80 1.76 -12.80
#